data_AF-A0A372FS56-F1
#
_entry.id   AF-A0A372FS56-F1
#
_cell.length_a   1.000
_cell.length_b   1.000
_cell.length_c   1.000
_cell.angle_alpha   90.00
_cell.angle_beta   90.00
_cell.angle_gamma   90.00
#
_symmetry.space_group_name_H-M   'P 1'
#
loop_
_entity.id
_entity.type
_entity.pdbx_description
1 polymer ?
#
loop_
_entity_poly.entity_id
_entity_poly.type
_entity_poly.pdbx_seq_one_letter_code
_entity_poly.pdbx_strand_id
1 'polypeptide(L)'
;MPLWAGIGSLAGAMVLAAVLIPPLILSNDGDGRSDSTQSQGDPSSAPPSVTGQEPAGPTAPTEPGRTPSHRPSATPHSGGGGTALPAPEATPSRRPATTGTTSRSPGPTATTGATTGAEPFSPLTVQAEAAGNTLGGGAKVATCSACDGGARVRYLGTLTAYFDVPEAGRRTVTVDYTADGLRDLRVSINDAGQHSFSVTGTDWDSPRSFQFDATVPAGRVAVRLWSDKPAPDIDKITIS
;
A
#
# COMPACT_ATOMS: atom_id res chain seq x y z
N MET A 1 35.97 -35.28 13.84
CA MET A 1 35.40 -35.91 12.63
C MET A 1 34.07 -35.22 12.35
N PRO A 2 33.95 -34.32 11.37
CA PRO A 2 32.66 -33.68 11.07
C PRO A 2 31.83 -34.59 10.15
N LEU A 3 30.57 -34.81 10.53
CA LEU A 3 29.57 -35.55 9.76
C LEU A 3 28.83 -34.57 8.83
N TRP A 4 28.79 -34.90 7.55
CA TRP A 4 28.08 -34.22 6.47
C TRP A 4 26.73 -34.95 6.22
N ALA A 5 25.61 -34.22 6.14
CA ALA A 5 24.36 -34.55 5.41
C ALA A 5 23.31 -33.46 5.74
N GLY A 6 22.52 -32.89 4.84
CA GLY A 6 22.28 -33.08 3.41
C GLY A 6 21.16 -32.10 3.03
N ILE A 7 21.26 -31.50 1.85
CA ILE A 7 20.31 -30.51 1.31
C ILE A 7 19.30 -31.28 0.45
N GLY A 8 18.02 -31.23 0.80
CA GLY A 8 16.94 -31.79 0.00
C GLY A 8 16.32 -30.72 -0.91
N SER A 9 16.62 -30.76 -2.21
CA SER A 9 15.88 -30.03 -3.23
C SER A 9 14.57 -30.75 -3.53
N LEU A 10 13.43 -30.11 -3.23
CA LEU A 10 12.13 -30.51 -3.77
C LEU A 10 11.85 -29.67 -5.02
N ALA A 11 12.09 -30.28 -6.18
CA ALA A 11 11.62 -29.79 -7.46
C ALA A 11 10.11 -30.05 -7.57
N GLY A 12 9.29 -29.00 -7.43
CA GLY A 12 7.86 -29.05 -7.70
C GLY A 12 7.61 -28.96 -9.21
N ALA A 13 7.02 -30.02 -9.77
CA ALA A 13 6.59 -30.06 -11.16
C ALA A 13 5.43 -29.09 -11.41
N MET A 14 5.58 -28.16 -12.36
CA MET A 14 4.47 -27.38 -12.91
C MET A 14 3.64 -28.26 -13.85
N VAL A 15 2.34 -28.33 -13.60
CA VAL A 15 1.34 -28.87 -14.53
C VAL A 15 0.91 -27.73 -15.46
N LEU A 16 1.31 -27.79 -16.73
CA LEU A 16 0.78 -26.92 -17.78
C LEU A 16 -0.62 -27.43 -18.17
N ALA A 17 -1.66 -26.70 -17.78
CA ALA A 17 -3.00 -26.89 -18.34
C ALA A 17 -3.11 -26.06 -19.64
N ALA A 18 -3.06 -26.72 -20.79
CA ALA A 18 -3.34 -26.10 -22.07
C ALA A 18 -4.86 -25.85 -22.21
N VAL A 19 -5.26 -24.57 -22.21
CA VAL A 19 -6.63 -24.16 -22.53
C VAL A 19 -6.77 -24.10 -24.05
N LEU A 20 -7.60 -24.98 -24.60
CA LEU A 20 -7.97 -25.00 -26.01
C LEU A 20 -8.93 -23.84 -26.29
N ILE A 21 -8.51 -22.85 -27.10
CA ILE A 21 -9.37 -21.78 -27.60
C ILE A 21 -10.03 -22.27 -28.89
N PRO A 22 -11.38 -22.31 -29.02
CA PRO A 22 -12.03 -22.62 -30.29
C PRO A 22 -11.93 -21.43 -31.27
N PRO A 23 -11.79 -21.67 -32.59
CA PRO A 23 -11.72 -20.61 -33.58
C PRO A 23 -13.08 -19.96 -33.84
N LEU A 24 -13.06 -18.63 -33.96
CA LEU A 24 -14.16 -17.80 -34.46
C LEU A 24 -14.46 -18.18 -35.93
N ILE A 25 -15.68 -18.65 -36.20
CA ILE A 25 -16.18 -18.82 -37.56
C ILE A 25 -16.70 -17.47 -38.04
N LEU A 26 -15.97 -16.92 -39.00
CA LEU A 26 -16.37 -15.79 -39.84
C LEU A 26 -17.42 -16.31 -40.84
N SER A 27 -18.62 -15.76 -40.83
CA SER A 27 -19.61 -15.94 -41.90
C SER A 27 -19.94 -14.57 -42.47
N ASN A 28 -19.46 -14.33 -43.68
CA ASN A 28 -19.84 -13.23 -44.54
C ASN A 28 -20.26 -13.85 -45.87
N ASP A 29 -21.54 -13.76 -46.21
CA ASP A 29 -22.04 -13.71 -47.60
C ASP A 29 -23.53 -13.42 -47.58
N GLY A 30 -23.98 -12.48 -48.42
CA GLY A 30 -25.40 -12.19 -48.59
C GLY A 30 -25.69 -10.86 -49.26
N ASP A 31 -25.26 -10.71 -50.51
CA ASP A 31 -25.68 -9.66 -51.44
C ASP A 31 -27.21 -9.50 -51.50
N GLY A 32 -27.68 -8.25 -51.52
CA GLY A 32 -29.08 -7.90 -51.69
C GLY A 32 -29.27 -6.45 -52.11
N ARG A 33 -28.97 -6.15 -53.38
CA ARG A 33 -29.40 -4.92 -54.07
C ARG A 33 -30.92 -4.80 -54.07
N SER A 34 -31.45 -3.62 -53.74
CA SER A 34 -32.61 -2.95 -54.35
C SER A 34 -32.73 -1.57 -53.68
N ASP A 35 -32.34 -0.48 -54.34
CA ASP A 35 -33.15 0.35 -55.25
C ASP A 35 -33.76 1.56 -54.52
N SER A 36 -33.37 2.75 -54.99
CA SER A 36 -34.03 4.06 -54.98
C SER A 36 -34.90 4.45 -53.77
N THR A 37 -34.63 5.63 -53.18
CA THR A 37 -35.30 6.90 -53.56
C THR A 37 -34.72 8.05 -52.72
N GLN A 38 -34.39 9.16 -53.38
CA GLN A 38 -34.08 10.46 -52.80
C GLN A 38 -35.21 10.97 -51.91
N SER A 39 -34.87 11.61 -50.79
CA SER A 39 -35.54 12.87 -50.42
C SER A 39 -34.66 13.69 -49.50
N GLN A 40 -34.22 14.84 -50.01
CA GLN A 40 -33.71 15.96 -49.23
C GLN A 40 -34.84 16.54 -48.39
N GLY A 41 -34.55 16.85 -47.13
CA GLY A 41 -35.44 17.59 -46.23
C GLY A 41 -34.65 18.13 -45.05
N ASP A 42 -34.22 19.36 -45.19
CA ASP A 42 -33.49 20.19 -44.23
C ASP A 42 -34.48 20.80 -43.17
N PRO A 43 -34.08 21.69 -42.25
CA PRO A 43 -33.93 21.46 -40.81
C PRO A 43 -35.04 22.09 -39.94
N SER A 44 -34.81 22.10 -38.62
CA SER A 44 -35.47 22.94 -37.59
C SER A 44 -36.68 22.37 -36.86
N SER A 45 -36.52 22.11 -35.56
CA SER A 45 -37.36 22.70 -34.48
C SER A 45 -36.95 22.16 -33.10
N ALA A 46 -36.52 23.06 -32.22
CA ALA A 46 -36.71 22.96 -30.76
C ALA A 46 -37.99 23.77 -30.39
N PRO A 47 -38.48 23.83 -29.14
CA PRO A 47 -38.49 22.93 -27.96
C PRO A 47 -39.97 22.66 -27.51
N PRO A 48 -40.34 22.23 -26.26
CA PRO A 48 -40.19 23.02 -25.03
C PRO A 48 -39.85 22.24 -23.74
N SER A 49 -39.39 23.01 -22.76
CA SER A 49 -39.22 22.69 -21.34
C SER A 49 -40.49 22.16 -20.67
N VAL A 50 -40.36 21.13 -19.83
CA VAL A 50 -41.38 20.72 -18.86
C VAL A 50 -40.94 21.14 -17.46
N THR A 51 -41.75 22.02 -16.89
CA THR A 51 -41.79 22.39 -15.48
C THR A 51 -42.92 21.59 -14.82
N GLY A 52 -42.63 20.94 -13.69
CA GLY A 52 -43.60 20.38 -12.73
C GLY A 52 -42.80 19.78 -11.58
N GLN A 53 -42.69 20.40 -10.39
CA GLN A 53 -43.71 20.65 -9.36
C GLN A 53 -44.32 19.34 -8.83
N GLU A 54 -43.75 18.82 -7.74
CA GLU A 54 -44.39 17.82 -6.87
C GLU A 54 -44.32 18.30 -5.39
N PRO A 55 -45.38 18.13 -4.57
CA PRO A 55 -45.68 18.97 -3.41
C PRO A 55 -45.19 18.44 -2.06
N ALA A 56 -45.38 19.29 -1.04
CA ALA A 56 -45.02 19.09 0.35
C ALA A 56 -45.95 18.17 1.16
N GLY A 57 -45.34 17.42 2.10
CA GLY A 57 -45.91 16.96 3.39
C GLY A 57 -46.59 15.57 3.39
N PRO A 58 -46.74 14.89 4.56
CA PRO A 58 -46.69 15.42 5.93
C PRO A 58 -45.91 14.59 7.00
N THR A 59 -45.54 15.30 8.07
CA THR A 59 -45.55 15.00 9.52
C THR A 59 -44.96 13.70 10.11
N ALA A 60 -44.11 13.93 11.14
CA ALA A 60 -43.52 13.00 12.09
C ALA A 60 -44.52 12.16 12.92
N PRO A 61 -44.01 11.17 13.66
CA PRO A 61 -44.23 11.17 15.11
C PRO A 61 -42.97 10.97 15.96
N THR A 62 -42.97 11.74 17.04
CA THR A 62 -42.22 11.68 18.30
C THR A 62 -42.19 10.29 18.94
N GLU A 63 -41.02 9.85 19.44
CA GLU A 63 -40.90 9.08 20.70
C GLU A 63 -39.41 8.97 21.17
N PRO A 64 -39.12 8.52 22.41
CA PRO A 64 -38.85 9.40 23.54
C PRO A 64 -37.42 9.24 24.10
N GLY A 65 -37.09 10.14 25.03
CA GLY A 65 -35.80 10.25 25.67
C GLY A 65 -35.27 8.96 26.30
N ARG A 66 -33.96 8.76 26.16
CA ARG A 66 -33.17 7.89 27.03
C ARG A 66 -32.07 8.70 27.68
N THR A 67 -32.27 8.95 28.96
CA THR A 67 -31.30 9.33 29.98
C THR A 67 -30.09 8.37 29.94
N PRO A 68 -28.88 8.87 30.20
CA PRO A 68 -27.94 8.13 31.01
C PRO A 68 -27.62 8.93 32.28
N SER A 69 -28.29 8.54 33.36
CA SER A 69 -27.75 8.71 34.70
C SER A 69 -26.75 7.58 34.97
N HIS A 70 -25.88 7.79 35.95
CA HIS A 70 -24.86 6.88 36.51
C HIS A 70 -23.42 7.12 36.05
N ARG A 71 -22.86 8.19 36.61
CA ARG A 71 -21.54 8.19 37.26
C ARG A 71 -21.48 7.07 38.32
N PRO A 72 -20.37 6.32 38.37
CA PRO A 72 -19.77 6.01 39.66
C PRO A 72 -18.32 6.49 39.72
N SER A 73 -18.05 7.37 40.69
CA SER A 73 -16.73 7.50 41.30
C SER A 73 -16.54 6.36 42.30
N ALA A 74 -15.40 5.67 42.24
CA ALA A 74 -14.82 4.94 43.35
C ALA A 74 -13.29 4.91 43.14
N THR A 75 -12.58 5.85 43.79
CA THR A 75 -11.74 5.68 45.00
C THR A 75 -10.34 5.09 44.72
N PRO A 76 -9.26 5.81 45.10
CA PRO A 76 -7.88 5.34 44.98
C PRO A 76 -7.53 4.38 46.12
N HIS A 77 -6.78 3.33 45.81
CA HIS A 77 -6.09 2.54 46.83
C HIS A 77 -4.62 2.97 46.89
N SER A 78 -4.31 3.65 48.00
CA SER A 78 -2.96 3.86 48.49
C SER A 78 -2.50 2.57 49.18
N GLY A 79 -1.31 2.09 48.84
CA GLY A 79 -0.63 0.97 49.48
C GLY A 79 0.87 1.13 49.30
N GLY A 80 1.51 1.71 50.31
CA GLY A 80 2.95 1.97 50.35
C GLY A 80 3.79 0.80 50.87
N GLY A 81 5.11 1.03 50.87
CA GLY A 81 6.15 0.16 51.41
C GLY A 81 7.27 0.02 50.37
N GLY A 82 8.30 0.87 50.41
CA GLY A 82 9.55 0.59 51.15
C GLY A 82 10.47 -0.23 50.23
N THR A 83 11.66 0.18 49.83
CA THR A 83 12.78 0.59 50.69
C THR A 83 13.84 1.21 49.79
N ALA A 84 14.34 2.38 50.19
CA ALA A 84 15.50 3.03 49.57
C ALA A 84 16.79 2.27 49.92
N LEU A 85 17.68 2.12 48.94
CA LEU A 85 19.09 1.77 49.17
C LEU A 85 20.01 2.77 48.44
N PRO A 86 21.12 3.18 49.08
CA PRO A 86 21.89 4.37 48.72
C PRO A 86 22.97 4.17 47.65
N ALA A 87 23.40 5.31 47.10
CA ALA A 87 24.48 5.50 46.14
C ALA A 87 25.87 5.04 46.64
N PRO A 88 26.82 4.78 45.72
CA PRO A 88 28.23 4.87 46.04
C PRO A 88 28.91 6.14 45.48
N GLU A 89 29.64 6.78 46.38
CA GLU A 89 30.66 7.82 46.21
C GLU A 89 31.64 7.61 45.05
N ALA A 90 32.05 8.69 44.41
CA ALA A 90 33.18 8.72 43.48
C ALA A 90 34.15 9.86 43.84
N THR A 91 35.32 9.50 44.38
CA THR A 91 36.65 10.15 44.23
C THR A 91 37.68 9.29 45.02
N PRO A 92 39.02 9.35 44.82
CA PRO A 92 39.84 10.41 44.20
C PRO A 92 41.09 9.98 43.36
N SER A 93 41.83 10.99 42.87
CA SER A 93 43.32 11.11 42.92
C SER A 93 44.24 10.82 41.70
N ARG A 94 44.65 11.92 41.04
CA ARG A 94 46.00 12.41 40.60
C ARG A 94 47.19 11.45 40.27
N ARG A 95 47.59 11.46 38.97
CA ARG A 95 48.91 11.51 38.23
C ARG A 95 50.24 11.41 39.05
N PRO A 96 51.39 10.77 38.61
CA PRO A 96 52.13 11.07 37.34
C PRO A 96 52.96 9.96 36.62
N ALA A 97 53.63 10.41 35.54
CA ALA A 97 54.22 9.75 34.37
C ALA A 97 55.44 8.82 34.55
N THR A 98 55.70 7.94 33.55
CA THR A 98 56.95 7.92 32.72
C THR A 98 56.96 6.80 31.67
N THR A 99 57.46 7.16 30.47
CA THR A 99 58.14 6.38 29.40
C THR A 99 57.81 4.91 29.11
N GLY A 100 57.43 4.65 27.86
CA GLY A 100 57.40 3.32 27.25
C GLY A 100 57.36 3.37 25.72
N THR A 101 58.55 3.32 25.13
CA THR A 101 58.97 2.74 23.84
C THR A 101 57.93 2.47 22.72
N THR A 102 58.24 3.02 21.55
CA THR A 102 57.68 2.72 20.23
C THR A 102 57.60 1.22 19.93
N SER A 103 56.39 0.71 19.64
CA SER A 103 56.22 -0.56 18.93
C SER A 103 55.18 -0.37 17.82
N ARG A 104 55.67 -0.22 16.58
CA ARG A 104 54.83 -0.24 15.38
C ARG A 104 54.35 -1.68 15.18
N SER A 105 53.15 -1.98 15.63
CA SER A 105 52.42 -3.18 15.20
C SER A 105 51.97 -2.96 13.75
N PRO A 106 52.31 -3.86 12.79
CA PRO A 106 51.73 -3.82 11.47
C PRO A 106 50.21 -4.04 11.59
N GLY A 107 49.42 -3.03 11.25
CA GLY A 107 47.97 -3.13 11.23
C GLY A 107 47.52 -4.24 10.28
N PRO A 108 46.40 -4.93 10.56
CA PRO A 108 45.83 -5.86 9.60
C PRO A 108 45.56 -5.08 8.31
N THR A 109 46.17 -5.55 7.23
CA THR A 109 45.87 -5.14 5.86
C THR A 109 44.35 -5.09 5.70
N ALA A 110 43.81 -3.89 5.50
CA ALA A 110 42.46 -3.74 5.01
C ALA A 110 42.43 -4.39 3.63
N THR A 111 41.96 -5.64 3.59
CA THR A 111 41.46 -6.22 2.36
C THR A 111 40.28 -5.36 1.96
N THR A 112 40.52 -4.44 1.04
CA THR A 112 39.49 -3.78 0.25
C THR A 112 38.71 -4.88 -0.43
N GLY A 113 37.66 -5.38 0.23
CA GLY A 113 36.68 -6.25 -0.36
C GLY A 113 36.11 -5.48 -1.54
N ALA A 114 36.37 -5.97 -2.75
CA ALA A 114 35.74 -5.47 -3.94
C ALA A 114 34.24 -5.51 -3.70
N THR A 115 33.61 -4.33 -3.69
CA THR A 115 32.17 -4.20 -3.87
C THR A 115 31.87 -4.78 -5.24
N THR A 116 31.56 -6.07 -5.29
CA THR A 116 30.88 -6.67 -6.43
C THR A 116 29.66 -5.79 -6.70
N GLY A 117 29.63 -5.15 -7.87
CA GLY A 117 28.52 -4.29 -8.26
C GLY A 117 27.23 -5.08 -8.15
N ALA A 118 26.33 -4.66 -7.25
CA ALA A 118 24.97 -5.16 -7.24
C ALA A 118 24.39 -4.92 -8.62
N GLU A 119 23.81 -5.96 -9.24
CA GLU A 119 23.14 -5.77 -10.52
C GLU A 119 22.02 -4.73 -10.37
N PRO A 120 21.79 -3.88 -11.38
CA PRO A 120 20.76 -2.86 -11.29
C PRO A 120 19.40 -3.54 -11.15
N PHE A 121 18.68 -3.21 -10.09
CA PHE A 121 17.32 -3.69 -9.90
C PHE A 121 16.36 -2.96 -10.85
N SER A 122 15.58 -3.73 -11.58
CA SER A 122 14.52 -3.19 -12.41
C SER A 122 13.29 -2.90 -11.56
N PRO A 123 12.69 -1.68 -11.65
CA PRO A 123 11.51 -1.36 -10.88
C PRO A 123 10.35 -2.33 -11.15
N LEU A 124 9.65 -2.70 -10.09
CA LEU A 124 8.45 -3.52 -10.14
C LEU A 124 7.26 -2.65 -9.79
N THR A 125 6.23 -2.64 -10.64
CA THR A 125 5.00 -1.88 -10.41
C THR A 125 3.81 -2.82 -10.40
N VAL A 126 2.92 -2.63 -9.42
CA VAL A 126 1.64 -3.33 -9.30
C VAL A 126 0.54 -2.29 -9.18
N GLN A 127 -0.45 -2.35 -10.07
CA GLN A 127 -1.67 -1.56 -9.98
C GLN A 127 -2.47 -1.97 -8.74
N ALA A 128 -3.08 -1.02 -8.05
CA ALA A 128 -3.83 -1.31 -6.84
C ALA A 128 -5.06 -2.18 -7.12
N GLU A 129 -5.70 -1.99 -8.26
CA GLU A 129 -6.87 -2.73 -8.73
C GLU A 129 -6.55 -4.08 -9.40
N ALA A 130 -5.27 -4.45 -9.48
CA ALA A 130 -4.87 -5.71 -10.10
C ALA A 130 -5.63 -6.89 -9.47
N ALA A 131 -6.18 -7.78 -10.29
CA ALA A 131 -7.02 -8.90 -9.84
C ALA A 131 -6.30 -9.89 -8.90
N GLY A 132 -4.97 -9.89 -8.90
CA GLY A 132 -4.15 -10.69 -7.98
C GLY A 132 -4.04 -10.11 -6.56
N ASN A 133 -4.50 -8.88 -6.32
CA ASN A 133 -4.45 -8.22 -5.02
C ASN A 133 -5.63 -8.62 -4.14
N THR A 134 -5.44 -8.50 -2.82
CA THR A 134 -6.51 -8.75 -1.85
C THR A 134 -7.08 -7.43 -1.35
N LEU A 135 -8.38 -7.22 -1.54
CA LEU A 135 -9.14 -6.07 -1.06
C LEU A 135 -9.99 -6.46 0.15
N GLY A 136 -10.09 -5.57 1.14
CA GLY A 136 -10.87 -5.83 2.35
C GLY A 136 -11.32 -4.54 3.04
N GLY A 137 -12.13 -4.68 4.08
CA GLY A 137 -12.60 -3.55 4.90
C GLY A 137 -13.41 -2.51 4.13
N GLY A 138 -14.08 -2.90 3.04
CA GLY A 138 -14.88 -2.00 2.21
C GLY A 138 -14.16 -1.39 1.00
N ALA A 139 -12.87 -1.70 0.82
CA ALA A 139 -12.10 -1.28 -0.35
C ALA A 139 -12.74 -1.78 -1.65
N LYS A 140 -12.79 -0.91 -2.67
CA LYS A 140 -13.44 -1.18 -3.96
C LYS A 140 -12.63 -0.58 -5.10
N VAL A 141 -12.58 -1.28 -6.22
CA VAL A 141 -12.06 -0.73 -7.47
C VAL A 141 -13.03 0.30 -8.03
N ALA A 142 -12.51 1.41 -8.54
CA ALA A 142 -13.28 2.40 -9.28
C ALA A 142 -12.46 2.96 -10.44
N THR A 143 -13.16 3.47 -11.45
CA THR A 143 -12.54 4.17 -12.58
C THR A 143 -11.88 5.47 -12.13
N CYS A 144 -10.73 5.78 -12.72
CA CYS A 144 -9.99 7.01 -12.53
C CYS A 144 -9.21 7.30 -13.81
N SER A 145 -9.72 8.16 -14.69
CA SER A 145 -9.07 8.44 -15.99
C SER A 145 -7.71 9.13 -15.86
N ALA A 146 -7.46 9.81 -14.73
CA ALA A 146 -6.18 10.44 -14.45
C ALA A 146 -5.15 9.48 -13.83
N CYS A 147 -5.61 8.37 -13.25
CA CYS A 147 -4.76 7.36 -12.64
C CYS A 147 -4.11 6.49 -13.71
N ASP A 148 -2.98 5.89 -13.37
CA ASP A 148 -2.34 4.90 -14.22
C ASP A 148 -3.28 3.70 -14.41
N GLY A 149 -3.30 3.09 -15.60
CA GLY A 149 -4.24 1.99 -15.88
C GLY A 149 -5.74 2.36 -15.91
N GLY A 150 -6.12 3.62 -15.61
CA GLY A 150 -7.50 4.10 -15.69
C GLY A 150 -8.39 3.72 -14.50
N ALA A 151 -7.80 3.21 -13.41
CA ALA A 151 -8.52 2.76 -12.23
C ALA A 151 -7.73 3.02 -10.95
N ARG A 152 -8.38 2.79 -9.81
CA ARG A 152 -7.79 2.91 -8.46
C ARG A 152 -8.60 2.11 -7.46
N VAL A 153 -8.06 1.94 -6.26
CA VAL A 153 -8.76 1.39 -5.10
C VAL A 153 -9.24 2.53 -4.21
N ARG A 154 -10.56 2.64 -4.05
CA ARG A 154 -11.24 3.62 -3.20
C ARG A 154 -11.79 3.00 -1.93
N TYR A 155 -12.14 3.85 -0.97
CA TYR A 155 -12.68 3.45 0.34
C TYR A 155 -11.76 2.47 1.05
N LEU A 156 -10.46 2.76 1.04
CA LEU A 156 -9.43 1.84 1.52
C LEU A 156 -9.70 1.46 2.98
N GLY A 157 -10.15 0.23 3.19
CA GLY A 157 -10.02 -0.49 4.46
C GLY A 157 -8.67 -1.17 4.50
N THR A 158 -8.50 -2.20 3.68
CA THR A 158 -7.22 -2.89 3.46
C THR A 158 -7.00 -3.22 1.99
N LEU A 159 -5.78 -3.05 1.52
CA LEU A 159 -5.27 -3.52 0.23
C LEU A 159 -3.98 -4.30 0.49
N THR A 160 -3.85 -5.51 -0.06
CA THR A 160 -2.57 -6.23 -0.10
C THR A 160 -2.17 -6.46 -1.54
N ALA A 161 -1.10 -5.78 -1.96
CA ALA A 161 -0.47 -5.97 -3.26
C ALA A 161 0.65 -7.00 -3.19
N TYR A 162 0.77 -7.86 -4.19
CA TYR A 162 1.79 -8.91 -4.23
C TYR A 162 2.82 -8.66 -5.31
N PHE A 163 4.09 -8.78 -4.94
CA PHE A 163 5.25 -8.61 -5.83
C PHE A 163 6.07 -9.90 -5.84
N ASP A 164 6.64 -10.23 -7.00
CA ASP A 164 7.69 -11.24 -7.12
C ASP A 164 9.04 -10.54 -7.24
N VAL A 165 9.73 -10.39 -6.12
CA VAL A 165 10.96 -9.61 -6.02
C VAL A 165 12.16 -10.51 -6.34
N PRO A 166 12.96 -10.24 -7.38
CA PRO A 166 14.04 -11.15 -7.78
C PRO A 166 15.20 -11.20 -6.78
N GLU A 167 15.46 -10.09 -6.09
CA GLU A 167 16.61 -9.95 -5.19
C GLU A 167 16.25 -9.13 -3.95
N ALA A 168 16.72 -9.59 -2.79
CA ALA A 168 16.52 -8.88 -1.54
C ALA A 168 17.40 -7.61 -1.49
N GLY A 169 16.92 -6.57 -0.84
CA GLY A 169 17.71 -5.35 -0.69
C GLY A 169 16.98 -4.22 0.01
N ARG A 170 17.70 -3.13 0.27
CA ARG A 170 17.06 -1.86 0.64
C ARG A 170 16.48 -1.24 -0.63
N ARG A 171 15.16 -1.06 -0.65
CA ARG A 171 14.41 -0.56 -1.80
C ARG A 171 13.70 0.73 -1.45
N THR A 172 13.46 1.56 -2.44
CA THR A 172 12.50 2.65 -2.35
C THR A 172 11.14 2.14 -2.80
N VAL A 173 10.14 2.29 -1.93
CA VAL A 173 8.75 1.98 -2.21
C VAL A 173 8.03 3.29 -2.48
N THR A 174 7.46 3.41 -3.67
CA THR A 174 6.61 4.54 -4.08
C THR A 174 5.16 4.09 -4.08
N VAL A 175 4.30 4.90 -3.48
CA VAL A 175 2.85 4.71 -3.53
C VAL A 175 2.23 5.91 -4.22
N ASP A 176 1.57 5.65 -5.35
CA ASP A 176 0.78 6.62 -6.08
C ASP A 176 -0.67 6.58 -5.58
N TYR A 177 -1.25 7.76 -5.38
CA TYR A 177 -2.54 7.91 -4.71
C TYR A 177 -3.26 9.19 -5.16
N THR A 178 -4.56 9.27 -4.84
CA THR A 178 -5.38 10.49 -4.95
C THR A 178 -6.03 10.80 -3.60
N ALA A 179 -6.20 12.07 -3.27
CA ALA A 179 -6.72 12.50 -1.98
C ALA A 179 -7.35 13.90 -2.06
N ASP A 180 -8.42 14.12 -1.32
CA ASP A 180 -9.03 15.44 -1.12
C ASP A 180 -8.90 15.90 0.34
N GLY A 181 -7.89 16.71 0.64
CA GLY A 181 -7.49 17.07 1.99
C GLY A 181 -6.59 16.03 2.66
N LEU A 182 -6.39 16.18 3.98
CA LEU A 182 -5.48 15.34 4.76
C LEU A 182 -6.03 13.91 4.90
N ARG A 183 -5.18 12.91 4.69
CA ARG A 183 -5.49 11.48 4.81
C ARG A 183 -4.38 10.75 5.52
N ASP A 184 -4.74 9.69 6.23
CA ASP A 184 -3.79 8.81 6.89
C ASP A 184 -3.69 7.47 6.16
N LEU A 185 -2.47 6.95 6.08
CA LEU A 185 -2.17 5.68 5.43
C LEU A 185 -1.08 4.94 6.21
N ARG A 186 -1.26 3.64 6.35
CA ARG A 186 -0.28 2.73 6.96
C ARG A 186 0.16 1.72 5.92
N VAL A 187 1.45 1.38 5.93
CA VAL A 187 2.05 0.43 5.01
C VAL A 187 2.93 -0.56 5.78
N SER A 188 2.89 -1.84 5.41
CA SER A 188 3.80 -2.89 5.93
C SER A 188 4.22 -3.82 4.79
N ILE A 189 5.44 -4.33 4.89
CA ILE A 189 6.00 -5.32 3.95
C ILE A 189 6.11 -6.65 4.68
N ASN A 190 5.43 -7.69 4.17
CA ASN A 190 5.36 -9.02 4.79
C ASN A 190 5.00 -8.98 6.29
N ASP A 191 4.07 -8.09 6.67
CA ASP A 191 3.67 -7.86 8.07
C ASP A 191 4.82 -7.43 9.02
N ALA A 192 6.01 -7.13 8.48
CA ALA A 192 7.07 -6.47 9.22
C ALA A 192 6.66 -5.02 9.55
N GLY A 193 7.40 -4.38 10.46
CA GLY A 193 7.11 -3.08 11.04
C GLY A 193 6.33 -2.09 10.16
N GLN A 194 5.41 -1.36 10.79
CA GLN A 194 4.52 -0.44 10.08
C GLN A 194 5.20 0.91 9.80
N HIS A 195 5.02 1.41 8.59
CA HIS A 195 5.25 2.81 8.22
C HIS A 195 3.91 3.56 8.25
N SER A 196 3.90 4.76 8.84
CA SER A 196 2.71 5.61 8.93
C SER A 196 2.95 6.91 8.17
N PHE A 197 1.97 7.32 7.36
CA PHE A 197 2.03 8.52 6.54
C PHE A 197 0.76 9.34 6.72
N SER A 198 0.94 10.66 6.80
CA SER A 198 -0.14 11.61 6.56
C SER A 198 0.12 12.27 5.22
N VAL A 199 -0.80 12.08 4.29
CA VAL A 199 -0.72 12.55 2.90
C VAL A 199 -1.83 13.56 2.62
N THR A 200 -1.68 14.40 1.60
CA THR A 200 -2.68 15.41 1.27
C THR A 200 -2.88 15.52 -0.23
N GLY A 201 -4.07 15.96 -0.61
CA GLY A 201 -4.34 16.40 -1.98
C GLY A 201 -5.48 17.40 -2.01
N THR A 202 -5.90 17.76 -3.22
CA THR A 202 -6.87 18.83 -3.48
C THR A 202 -8.18 18.31 -4.06
N ASP A 203 -8.16 17.09 -4.60
CA ASP A 203 -9.23 16.49 -5.37
C ASP A 203 -8.90 15.01 -5.63
N TRP A 204 -9.88 14.28 -6.15
CA TRP A 204 -9.81 12.84 -6.37
C TRP A 204 -9.30 12.45 -7.76
N ASP A 205 -8.92 13.41 -8.59
CA ASP A 205 -8.54 13.19 -10.00
C ASP A 205 -7.14 13.75 -10.31
N SER A 206 -6.39 14.13 -9.29
CA SER A 206 -4.99 14.59 -9.38
C SER A 206 -4.06 13.62 -8.64
N PRO A 207 -3.44 12.64 -9.35
CA PRO A 207 -2.50 11.71 -8.74
C PRO A 207 -1.32 12.40 -8.08
N ARG A 208 -0.87 11.83 -6.97
CA ARG A 208 0.29 12.24 -6.17
C ARG A 208 1.03 11.01 -5.70
N SER A 209 2.26 11.18 -5.23
CA SER A 209 3.07 10.07 -4.73
C SER A 209 3.77 10.44 -3.42
N PHE A 210 4.04 9.44 -2.59
CA PHE A 210 5.06 9.52 -1.54
C PHE A 210 5.99 8.32 -1.65
N GLN A 211 7.17 8.44 -1.04
CA GLN A 211 8.20 7.40 -1.07
C GLN A 211 8.73 7.13 0.33
N PHE A 212 9.13 5.89 0.56
CA PHE A 212 9.89 5.51 1.75
C PHE A 212 10.84 4.36 1.43
N ASP A 213 11.92 4.27 2.20
CA ASP A 213 12.84 3.16 2.06
C ASP A 213 12.50 2.03 3.03
N ALA A 214 12.62 0.80 2.55
CA ALA A 214 12.44 -0.39 3.37
C ALA A 214 13.36 -1.53 2.93
N THR A 215 13.64 -2.46 3.84
CA THR A 215 14.27 -3.73 3.48
C THR A 215 13.20 -4.65 2.90
N VAL A 216 13.36 -5.03 1.63
CA VAL A 216 12.45 -5.92 0.90
C VAL A 216 13.16 -7.24 0.65
N PRO A 217 12.59 -8.39 1.07
CA PRO A 217 13.19 -9.69 0.79
C PRO A 217 12.98 -10.10 -0.68
N ALA A 218 13.77 -11.08 -1.14
CA ALA A 218 13.52 -11.75 -2.42
C ALA A 218 12.31 -12.70 -2.30
N GLY A 219 11.75 -13.07 -3.44
CA GLY A 219 10.59 -13.94 -3.56
C GLY A 219 9.27 -13.17 -3.46
N ARG A 220 8.23 -13.88 -3.04
CA ARG A 220 6.89 -13.32 -2.95
C ARG A 220 6.79 -12.36 -1.77
N VAL A 221 6.48 -11.10 -2.07
CA VAL A 221 6.36 -10.00 -1.11
C VAL A 221 4.93 -9.49 -1.10
N ALA A 222 4.35 -9.37 0.09
CA ALA A 222 3.07 -8.74 0.33
C ALA A 222 3.28 -7.32 0.86
N VAL A 223 2.87 -6.31 0.10
CA VAL A 223 2.79 -4.92 0.57
C VAL A 223 1.35 -4.65 0.98
N ARG A 224 1.11 -4.54 2.29
CA ARG A 224 -0.22 -4.23 2.82
C ARG A 224 -0.34 -2.74 3.11
N LEU A 225 -1.42 -2.15 2.64
CA LEU A 225 -1.84 -0.78 2.86
C LEU A 225 -3.18 -0.76 3.59
N TRP A 226 -3.34 0.08 4.61
CA TRP A 226 -4.59 0.20 5.35
C TRP A 226 -4.73 1.54 6.05
N SER A 227 -5.95 1.84 6.49
CA SER A 227 -6.23 2.98 7.38
C SER A 227 -7.40 2.67 8.29
N ASP A 228 -7.35 3.20 9.50
CA ASP A 228 -8.46 3.26 10.47
C ASP A 228 -9.16 4.63 10.47
N LYS A 229 -8.80 5.49 9.52
CA LYS A 229 -9.26 6.87 9.33
C LYS A 229 -9.58 7.10 7.85
N PRO A 230 -10.08 8.29 7.45
CA PRO A 230 -10.17 8.61 6.03
C PRO A 230 -8.82 8.41 5.33
N ALA A 231 -8.82 7.51 4.36
CA ALA A 231 -7.65 7.10 3.59
C ALA A 231 -7.59 7.82 2.23
N PRO A 232 -6.40 7.91 1.61
CA PRO A 232 -6.33 8.23 0.19
C PRO A 232 -6.86 7.06 -0.64
N ASP A 233 -7.22 7.31 -1.90
CA ASP A 233 -7.47 6.25 -2.87
C ASP A 233 -6.12 5.85 -3.50
N ILE A 234 -5.84 4.56 -3.64
CA ILE A 234 -4.53 4.06 -4.10
C ILE A 234 -4.58 3.74 -5.60
N ASP A 235 -3.63 4.26 -6.36
CA ASP A 235 -3.47 4.02 -7.80
C ASP A 235 -2.56 2.82 -8.04
N LYS A 236 -1.28 2.92 -7.63
CA LYS A 236 -0.30 1.85 -7.79
C LYS A 236 0.79 1.89 -6.73
N ILE A 237 1.54 0.79 -6.64
CA ILE A 237 2.74 0.68 -5.81
C ILE A 237 3.92 0.28 -6.70
N THR A 238 5.05 0.95 -6.53
CA THR A 238 6.31 0.63 -7.21
C THR A 238 7.42 0.36 -6.21
N ILE A 239 8.23 -0.67 -6.45
CA ILE A 239 9.47 -0.99 -5.72
C ILE A 239 10.63 -0.78 -6.67
N SER A 240 11.68 -0.04 -6.25
CA SER A 240 12.92 0.19 -7.00
C SER A 240 14.17 0.05 -6.14
#